data_AF-S7NET7-F1
#
_entry.id   AF-S7NET7-F1
#
_cell.length_a   1.000
_cell.length_b   1.000
_cell.length_c   1.000
_cell.angle_alpha   90.00
_cell.angle_beta   90.00
_cell.angle_gamma   90.00
#
_symmetry.space_group_name_H-M   'P 1'
#
loop_
_entity.id
_entity.type
_entity.pdbx_description
1 polymer ?
#
loop_
_entity_poly.entity_id
_entity_poly.type
_entity_poly.pdbx_seq_one_letter_code
_entity_poly.pdbx_strand_id
1 'polypeptide(L)'
;MKLKTGSFLWCLYLDKLYCLLSMRNVRALVEYFDLLDPHRHNTMNDMMFYHFLHHVTNWNRKQIMKVFHILDWEAAGEITFDQFYVLVCLLLAHEASIGPGPGAAATILLKNHLEEQFIFRHSRQVFDLLDLGGEMKIGAESFRKYDFLFNIKKHELREFYRNFDITGDCHLNYKEFKLFTIFTMDKYQEKQKVEKKEEQKALLEKEYATES
;
A
#
# COMPACT_ATOMS: atom_id res chain seq x y z
N MET A 1 6.83 -5.24 4.40
CA MET A 1 7.37 -4.19 5.31
C MET A 1 6.70 -4.34 6.68
N LYS A 2 7.28 -3.85 7.78
CA LYS A 2 6.58 -3.75 9.07
C LYS A 2 6.78 -2.37 9.70
N LEU A 3 5.71 -1.79 10.22
CA LEU A 3 5.77 -0.58 11.04
C LEU A 3 6.29 -0.92 12.44
N LYS A 4 7.20 -0.10 12.94
CA LYS A 4 7.74 -0.24 14.31
C LYS A 4 6.67 0.13 15.32
N THR A 5 6.44 -0.77 16.28
CA THR A 5 5.45 -0.58 17.36
C THR A 5 5.79 0.66 18.19
N GLY A 6 4.79 1.46 18.53
CA GLY A 6 4.97 2.70 19.29
C GLY A 6 5.39 3.92 18.45
N SER A 7 5.53 3.77 17.12
CA SER A 7 5.71 4.91 16.22
C SER A 7 4.42 5.71 16.07
N PHE A 8 4.52 6.99 15.71
CA PHE A 8 3.36 7.86 15.47
C PHE A 8 2.35 7.26 14.47
N LEU A 9 2.84 6.57 13.44
CA LEU A 9 1.99 5.96 12.41
C LEU A 9 1.05 4.89 12.98
N TRP A 10 1.41 4.20 14.07
CA TRP A 10 0.53 3.23 14.73
C TRP A 10 -0.73 3.86 15.33
N CYS A 11 -0.70 5.16 15.62
CA CYS A 11 -1.86 5.90 16.14
C CYS A 11 -2.80 6.38 15.04
N LEU A 12 -2.40 6.27 13.76
CA LEU A 12 -3.20 6.72 12.64
C LEU A 12 -4.12 5.62 12.15
N TYR A 13 -5.38 5.99 11.89
CA TYR A 13 -6.37 5.12 11.29
C TYR A 13 -6.55 5.46 9.81
N LEU A 14 -6.37 4.44 8.97
CA LEU A 14 -6.65 4.50 7.54
C LEU A 14 -8.08 4.01 7.26
N ASP A 15 -8.86 4.80 6.54
CA ASP A 15 -10.19 4.38 6.10
C ASP A 15 -10.09 3.18 5.15
N LYS A 16 -10.88 2.13 5.42
CA LYS A 16 -10.79 0.87 4.69
C LYS A 16 -11.39 0.92 3.28
N LEU A 17 -12.27 1.89 3.00
CA LEU A 17 -12.98 1.99 1.73
C LEU A 17 -12.23 2.88 0.74
N TYR A 18 -11.73 4.02 1.23
CA TYR A 18 -11.05 5.03 0.43
C TYR A 18 -9.52 4.93 0.54
N CYS A 19 -8.99 4.22 1.54
CA CYS A 19 -7.56 4.14 1.82
C CYS A 19 -6.94 5.54 2.00
N LEU A 20 -7.64 6.39 2.74
CA LEU A 20 -7.25 7.77 3.07
C LEU A 20 -7.40 7.99 4.58
N LEU A 21 -6.70 8.98 5.12
CA LEU A 21 -6.83 9.37 6.52
C LEU A 21 -8.08 10.24 6.73
N SER A 22 -8.67 10.14 7.93
CA SER A 22 -9.70 11.09 8.36
C SER A 22 -9.10 12.50 8.54
N MET A 23 -9.92 13.55 8.47
CA MET A 23 -9.46 14.93 8.68
C MET A 23 -8.70 15.14 10.00
N ARG A 24 -9.09 14.43 11.06
CA ARG A 24 -8.38 14.48 12.37
C ARG A 24 -6.97 13.89 12.26
N ASN A 25 -6.84 12.75 11.58
CA ASN A 25 -5.55 12.09 11.37
C ASN A 25 -4.67 12.86 10.39
N VAL A 26 -5.24 13.47 9.35
CA VAL A 26 -4.53 14.37 8.44
C VAL A 26 -3.98 15.56 9.22
N ARG A 27 -4.78 16.21 10.07
CA ARG A 27 -4.32 17.33 10.90
C ARG A 27 -3.16 16.92 11.81
N ALA A 28 -3.29 15.80 12.51
CA ALA A 28 -2.21 15.28 13.34
C ALA A 28 -0.94 14.98 12.52
N LEU A 29 -1.11 14.48 11.29
CA LEU A 29 0.02 14.21 10.39
C LEU A 29 0.68 15.48 9.87
N VAL A 30 -0.07 16.54 9.59
CA VAL A 30 0.47 17.87 9.24
C VAL A 30 1.30 18.41 10.40
N GLU A 31 0.74 18.42 11.61
CA GLU A 31 1.47 18.88 12.81
C GLU A 31 2.74 18.03 13.06
N TYR A 32 2.68 16.72 12.79
CA TYR A 32 3.85 15.85 12.86
C TYR A 32 4.88 16.14 11.76
N PHE A 33 4.43 16.42 10.53
CA PHE A 33 5.32 16.79 9.43
C PHE A 33 6.04 18.11 9.70
N ASP A 34 5.34 19.11 10.25
CA ASP A 34 5.91 20.38 10.68
C ASP A 34 6.97 20.21 11.78
N LEU A 35 6.80 19.22 12.67
CA LEU A 35 7.82 18.87 13.68
C LEU A 35 9.04 18.19 13.07
N LEU A 36 8.84 17.42 12.00
CA LEU A 36 9.93 16.80 11.26
C LEU A 36 10.70 17.81 10.40
N ASP A 37 10.07 18.92 10.01
CA ASP A 37 10.65 20.02 9.22
C ASP A 37 11.12 21.21 10.10
N PRO A 38 12.35 21.16 10.65
CA PRO A 38 12.88 22.26 11.45
C PRO A 38 13.10 23.54 10.65
N HIS A 39 13.19 23.45 9.32
CA HIS A 39 13.43 24.58 8.43
C HIS A 39 12.13 25.31 8.05
N ARG A 40 10.96 24.69 8.29
CA ARG A 40 9.62 25.23 7.98
C ARG A 40 9.46 25.63 6.52
N HIS A 41 10.07 24.85 5.63
CA HIS A 41 9.91 24.98 4.19
C HIS A 41 8.70 24.21 3.66
N ASN A 42 7.99 23.49 4.54
CA ASN A 42 6.90 22.58 4.19
C ASN A 42 7.37 21.46 3.24
N THR A 43 8.64 21.07 3.38
CA THR A 43 9.30 20.04 2.59
C THR A 43 10.29 19.25 3.44
N MET A 44 10.68 18.08 2.97
CA MET A 44 11.58 17.16 3.68
C MET A 44 12.69 16.69 2.76
N ASN A 45 13.95 17.00 3.11
CA ASN A 45 15.10 16.51 2.36
C ASN A 45 15.36 15.01 2.61
N ASP A 46 16.29 14.45 1.84
CA ASP A 46 16.68 13.04 1.89
C ASP A 46 17.12 12.56 3.28
N MET A 47 17.84 13.40 4.04
CA MET A 47 18.33 13.08 5.37
C MET A 47 17.18 12.99 6.39
N MET A 48 16.29 13.99 6.40
CA MET A 48 15.11 14.00 7.27
C MET A 48 14.17 12.84 6.93
N PHE A 49 13.95 12.60 5.64
CA PHE A 49 13.16 11.47 5.15
C PHE A 49 13.75 10.13 5.54
N TYR A 50 15.07 9.99 5.44
CA TYR A 50 15.78 8.79 5.86
C TYR A 50 15.57 8.50 7.35
N HIS A 51 15.77 9.50 8.21
CA HIS A 51 15.62 9.33 9.64
C HIS A 51 14.18 9.01 10.04
N PHE A 52 13.20 9.66 9.42
CA PHE A 52 11.78 9.35 9.61
C PHE A 52 11.48 7.89 9.27
N LEU A 53 11.77 7.45 8.04
CA LEU A 53 11.44 6.08 7.61
C LEU A 53 12.22 5.03 8.37
N HIS A 54 13.48 5.30 8.70
CA HIS A 54 14.29 4.43 9.53
C HIS A 54 13.71 4.32 10.95
N HIS A 55 13.11 5.38 11.49
CA HIS A 55 12.46 5.35 12.80
C HIS A 55 11.12 4.61 12.79
N VAL A 56 10.31 4.75 11.74
CA VAL A 56 8.93 4.20 11.70
C VAL A 56 8.81 2.83 11.03
N THR A 57 9.80 2.39 10.23
CA THR A 57 9.76 1.11 9.50
C THR A 57 10.98 0.23 9.81
N ASN A 58 10.94 -1.02 9.37
CA ASN A 58 12.08 -1.94 9.36
C ASN A 58 12.89 -1.94 8.06
N TRP A 59 12.76 -0.92 7.21
CA TRP A 59 13.49 -0.83 5.95
C TRP A 59 14.97 -0.50 6.15
N ASN A 60 15.79 -1.02 5.24
CA ASN A 60 17.21 -0.66 5.15
C ASN A 60 17.41 0.63 4.34
N ARG A 61 18.60 1.22 4.43
CA ARG A 61 18.95 2.47 3.72
C ARG A 61 18.70 2.41 2.21
N LYS A 62 19.00 1.28 1.55
CA LYS A 62 18.78 1.15 0.09
C LYS A 62 17.29 1.18 -0.26
N GLN A 63 16.44 0.56 0.55
CA GLN A 63 14.98 0.60 0.37
C GLN A 63 14.45 2.01 0.59
N ILE A 64 14.87 2.66 1.68
CA ILE A 64 14.44 4.02 2.01
C ILE A 64 14.82 5.00 0.90
N MET A 65 16.06 4.96 0.40
CA MET A 65 16.48 5.84 -0.69
C MET A 65 15.74 5.54 -2.00
N LYS A 66 15.43 4.27 -2.30
CA LYS A 66 14.53 3.95 -3.42
C LYS A 66 13.17 4.62 -3.27
N VAL A 67 12.58 4.59 -2.07
CA VAL A 67 11.27 5.22 -1.80
C VAL A 67 11.36 6.74 -1.90
N PHE A 68 12.47 7.35 -1.48
CA PHE A 68 12.71 8.77 -1.68
C PHE A 68 12.68 9.13 -3.18
N HIS A 69 13.47 8.43 -4.00
CA HIS A 69 13.58 8.71 -5.43
C HIS A 69 12.30 8.47 -6.24
N ILE A 70 11.43 7.53 -5.83
CA ILE A 70 10.14 7.34 -6.51
C ILE A 70 9.11 8.40 -6.11
N LEU A 71 9.19 8.95 -4.90
CA LEU A 71 8.30 10.01 -4.45
C LEU A 71 8.75 11.39 -4.94
N ASP A 72 10.06 11.63 -5.00
CA ASP A 72 10.68 12.83 -5.60
C ASP A 72 10.75 12.69 -7.13
N TRP A 73 9.60 12.43 -7.76
CA TRP A 73 9.49 12.22 -9.20
C TRP A 73 9.82 13.48 -10.02
N GLU A 74 9.72 14.66 -9.40
CA GLU A 74 10.13 15.95 -9.98
C GLU A 74 11.65 16.22 -9.83
N ALA A 75 12.37 15.36 -9.11
CA ALA A 75 13.79 15.53 -8.79
C ALA A 75 14.11 16.89 -8.13
N ALA A 76 13.20 17.38 -7.28
CA ALA A 76 13.36 18.60 -6.51
C ALA A 76 14.42 18.43 -5.40
N GLY A 77 14.73 17.18 -5.02
CA GLY A 77 15.59 16.86 -3.89
C GLY A 77 14.87 16.99 -2.54
N GLU A 78 13.56 17.21 -2.56
CA GLU A 78 12.73 17.42 -1.39
C GLU A 78 11.36 16.76 -1.56
N ILE A 79 10.78 16.27 -0.46
CA ILE A 79 9.47 15.64 -0.40
C ILE A 79 8.46 16.63 0.18
N THR A 80 7.42 16.96 -0.59
CA THR A 80 6.30 17.79 -0.14
C THR A 80 5.36 17.01 0.78
N PHE A 81 4.48 17.71 1.50
CA PHE A 81 3.47 17.06 2.32
C PHE A 81 2.57 16.11 1.52
N ASP A 82 2.22 16.45 0.27
CA ASP A 82 1.35 15.61 -0.57
C ASP A 82 2.01 14.27 -0.91
N GLN A 83 3.29 14.30 -1.29
CA GLN A 83 4.09 13.10 -1.54
C GLN A 83 4.26 12.27 -0.25
N PHE A 84 4.54 12.94 0.87
CA PHE A 84 4.63 12.32 2.18
C PHE A 84 3.31 11.67 2.62
N TYR A 85 2.18 12.33 2.38
CA TYR A 85 0.84 11.84 2.72
C TYR A 85 0.49 10.56 1.97
N VAL A 86 0.78 10.51 0.66
CA VAL A 86 0.59 9.30 -0.17
C VAL A 86 1.42 8.15 0.38
N LEU A 87 2.69 8.39 0.73
CA LEU A 87 3.54 7.38 1.37
C LEU A 87 2.95 6.87 2.67
N VAL A 88 2.49 7.76 3.56
CA VAL A 88 1.89 7.36 4.84
C VAL A 88 0.66 6.49 4.64
N CYS A 89 -0.22 6.86 3.70
CA CYS A 89 -1.39 6.04 3.37
C CYS A 89 -0.98 4.65 2.85
N LEU A 90 0.04 4.59 1.98
CA LEU A 90 0.58 3.35 1.44
C LEU A 90 1.21 2.46 2.53
N LEU A 91 1.98 3.04 3.46
CA LEU A 91 2.57 2.33 4.59
C LEU A 91 1.50 1.74 5.51
N LEU A 92 0.46 2.51 5.82
CA LEU A 92 -0.66 2.04 6.66
C LEU A 92 -1.47 0.95 5.96
N ALA A 93 -1.70 1.07 4.65
CA ALA A 93 -2.35 0.05 3.84
C ALA A 93 -1.56 -1.27 3.82
N HIS A 94 -0.23 -1.17 3.69
CA HIS A 94 0.65 -2.32 3.72
C HIS A 94 0.69 -2.99 5.11
N GLU A 95 0.81 -2.23 6.20
CA GLU A 95 0.83 -2.80 7.57
C GLU A 95 -0.48 -3.50 7.90
N ALA A 96 -1.62 -2.87 7.60
CA ALA A 96 -2.94 -3.44 7.84
C ALA A 96 -3.19 -4.75 7.05
N SER A 97 -2.42 -4.99 5.98
CA SER A 97 -2.45 -6.21 5.18
C SER A 97 -1.65 -7.38 5.80
N ILE A 98 -0.76 -7.09 6.77
CA ILE A 98 0.04 -8.07 7.52
C ILE A 98 -0.57 -8.22 8.92
N GLY A 99 -1.47 -9.19 9.10
CA GLY A 99 -2.27 -9.36 10.33
C GLY A 99 -1.49 -9.54 11.65
N PRO A 100 -2.21 -9.53 12.80
CA PRO A 100 -1.61 -9.52 14.13
C PRO A 100 -0.94 -10.87 14.47
N GLY A 101 0.03 -10.83 15.38
CA GLY A 101 0.80 -11.98 15.86
C GLY A 101 -0.04 -13.11 16.50
N PRO A 102 0.59 -14.24 16.82
CA PRO A 102 -0.09 -15.46 17.23
C PRO A 102 -0.68 -15.28 18.64
N GLY A 103 -2.00 -15.17 18.74
CA GLY A 103 -2.66 -15.05 20.04
C GLY A 103 -4.18 -14.80 20.02
N ALA A 104 -4.75 -14.36 18.89
CA ALA A 104 -6.19 -14.14 18.78
C ALA A 104 -6.75 -14.83 17.53
N ALA A 105 -7.24 -16.06 17.69
CA ALA A 105 -7.88 -16.84 16.63
C ALA A 105 -9.12 -16.16 16.02
N ALA A 106 -9.67 -15.13 16.68
CA ALA A 106 -10.79 -14.32 16.18
C ALA A 106 -10.37 -13.07 15.36
N THR A 107 -9.08 -12.75 15.27
CA THR A 107 -8.55 -11.60 14.51
C THR A 107 -7.74 -12.04 13.28
N ILE A 108 -8.00 -13.26 12.79
CA ILE A 108 -7.45 -13.79 11.54
C ILE A 108 -8.32 -13.34 10.33
N LEU A 109 -9.57 -12.92 10.58
CA LEU A 109 -10.64 -12.80 9.58
C LEU A 109 -10.76 -11.46 8.86
N LEU A 110 -9.83 -10.53 9.07
CA LEU A 110 -9.76 -9.28 8.33
C LEU A 110 -8.29 -8.96 8.04
N LYS A 111 -7.59 -9.86 7.33
CA LYS A 111 -6.46 -9.41 6.51
C LYS A 111 -7.05 -8.48 5.46
N ASN A 112 -7.26 -7.22 5.84
CA ASN A 112 -7.73 -6.22 4.90
C ASN A 112 -6.59 -6.11 3.90
N HIS A 113 -6.78 -6.58 2.67
CA HIS A 113 -5.88 -6.29 1.56
C HIS A 113 -6.04 -4.80 1.20
N LEU A 114 -5.76 -3.92 2.16
CA LEU A 114 -5.82 -2.47 1.99
C LEU A 114 -4.77 -2.04 0.98
N GLU A 115 -3.69 -2.78 0.82
CA GLU A 115 -2.72 -2.55 -0.25
C GLU A 115 -3.36 -2.70 -1.65
N GLU A 116 -4.10 -3.79 -1.91
CA GLU A 116 -4.80 -4.01 -3.18
C GLU A 116 -5.90 -2.96 -3.38
N GLN A 117 -6.66 -2.64 -2.32
CA GLN A 117 -7.67 -1.57 -2.38
C GLN A 117 -7.05 -0.19 -2.62
N PHE A 118 -5.90 0.10 -2.00
CA PHE A 118 -5.18 1.34 -2.20
C PHE A 118 -4.74 1.46 -3.66
N ILE A 119 -4.12 0.41 -4.21
CA ILE A 119 -3.70 0.36 -5.61
C ILE A 119 -4.90 0.54 -6.55
N PHE A 120 -6.05 -0.05 -6.24
CA PHE A 120 -7.26 0.11 -7.04
C PHE A 120 -7.86 1.52 -6.99
N ARG A 121 -7.99 2.09 -5.78
CA ARG A 121 -8.59 3.41 -5.54
C ARG A 121 -7.71 4.53 -6.07
N HIS A 122 -6.41 4.42 -5.83
CA HIS A 122 -5.39 5.40 -6.18
C HIS A 122 -4.55 4.93 -7.37
N SER A 123 -5.19 4.21 -8.30
CA SER A 123 -4.51 3.57 -9.42
C SER A 123 -3.75 4.55 -10.29
N ARG A 124 -4.22 5.80 -10.41
CA ARG A 124 -3.52 6.81 -11.19
C ARG A 124 -2.23 7.24 -10.51
N GLN A 125 -2.30 7.54 -9.21
CA GLN A 125 -1.14 7.93 -8.41
C GLN A 125 -0.11 6.79 -8.36
N VAL A 126 -0.54 5.55 -8.16
CA VAL A 126 0.35 4.39 -8.18
C VAL A 126 0.96 4.18 -9.56
N PHE A 127 0.19 4.38 -10.63
CA PHE A 127 0.70 4.29 -11.99
C PHE A 127 1.79 5.32 -12.25
N ASP A 128 1.52 6.59 -11.92
CA ASP A 128 2.45 7.70 -12.11
C ASP A 128 3.74 7.49 -11.30
N LEU A 129 3.66 6.92 -10.08
CA LEU A 129 4.84 6.55 -9.30
C LEU A 129 5.67 5.43 -9.97
N LEU A 130 5.02 4.45 -10.60
CA LEU A 130 5.70 3.31 -11.22
C LEU A 130 6.24 3.61 -12.63
N ASP A 131 5.77 4.69 -13.25
CA ASP A 131 6.23 5.21 -14.55
C ASP A 131 7.49 6.07 -14.38
N LEU A 132 8.61 5.42 -14.03
CA LEU A 132 9.87 6.09 -13.69
C LEU A 132 10.46 6.96 -14.81
N GLY A 133 10.06 6.72 -16.06
CA GLY A 133 10.53 7.46 -17.23
C GLY A 133 9.55 8.51 -17.75
N GLY A 134 8.34 8.60 -17.18
CA GLY A 134 7.26 9.42 -17.73
C GLY A 134 6.83 8.97 -19.14
N GLU A 135 7.10 7.71 -19.50
CA GLU A 135 6.81 7.15 -20.82
C GLU A 135 5.32 6.78 -20.97
N MET A 136 4.51 7.05 -19.95
CA MET A 136 3.12 6.64 -19.80
C MET A 136 2.96 5.12 -19.85
N LYS A 137 3.99 4.41 -19.39
CA LYS A 137 4.10 2.95 -19.49
C LYS A 137 4.92 2.37 -18.34
N ILE A 138 4.44 1.29 -17.74
CA ILE A 138 5.15 0.61 -16.66
C ILE A 138 5.83 -0.66 -17.17
N GLY A 139 7.16 -0.68 -17.10
CA GLY A 139 7.97 -1.86 -17.40
C GLY A 139 8.09 -2.83 -16.21
N ALA A 140 8.39 -4.10 -16.51
CA ALA A 140 8.54 -5.15 -15.49
C ALA A 140 9.70 -4.90 -14.50
N GLU A 141 10.64 -4.03 -14.86
CA GLU A 141 11.72 -3.58 -13.97
C GLU A 141 11.20 -2.68 -12.86
N SER A 142 10.29 -1.73 -13.16
CA SER A 142 9.69 -0.84 -12.15
C SER A 142 9.04 -1.65 -11.04
N PHE A 143 8.22 -2.63 -11.38
CA PHE A 143 7.61 -3.52 -10.39
C PHE A 143 8.63 -4.33 -9.61
N ARG A 144 9.66 -4.87 -10.25
CA ARG A 144 10.74 -5.59 -9.54
C ARG A 144 11.51 -4.69 -8.58
N LYS A 145 11.70 -3.41 -8.93
CA LYS A 145 12.45 -2.45 -8.13
C LYS A 145 11.69 -2.05 -6.87
N TYR A 146 10.35 -1.98 -6.94
CA TYR A 146 9.46 -1.50 -5.89
C TYR A 146 8.47 -2.57 -5.37
N ASP A 147 8.74 -3.85 -5.59
CA ASP A 147 7.90 -4.97 -5.11
C ASP A 147 7.68 -4.90 -3.60
N PHE A 148 8.72 -4.52 -2.85
CA PHE A 148 8.70 -4.38 -1.39
C PHE A 148 7.81 -3.25 -0.87
N LEU A 149 7.44 -2.28 -1.73
CA LEU A 149 6.62 -1.12 -1.37
C LEU A 149 5.12 -1.43 -1.56
N PHE A 150 4.79 -2.10 -2.66
CA PHE A 150 3.40 -2.42 -3.04
C PHE A 150 2.97 -3.86 -2.68
N ASN A 151 3.90 -4.69 -2.19
CA ASN A 151 3.68 -6.09 -1.81
C ASN A 151 3.10 -6.98 -2.93
N ILE A 152 3.29 -6.59 -4.19
CA ILE A 152 2.78 -7.35 -5.35
C ILE A 152 3.65 -8.60 -5.55
N LYS A 153 3.06 -9.80 -5.52
CA LYS A 153 3.85 -11.03 -5.59
C LYS A 153 4.43 -11.22 -6.99
N LYS A 154 5.65 -11.74 -7.08
CA LYS A 154 6.35 -11.98 -8.36
C LYS A 154 5.59 -12.87 -9.36
N HIS A 155 4.79 -13.82 -8.87
CA HIS A 155 3.97 -14.66 -9.75
C HIS A 155 2.76 -13.91 -10.29
N GLU A 156 2.13 -13.08 -9.45
CA GLU A 156 1.05 -12.17 -9.86
C GLU A 156 1.56 -11.21 -10.94
N LEU A 157 2.78 -10.67 -10.81
CA LEU A 157 3.40 -9.82 -11.82
C LEU A 157 3.60 -10.53 -13.18
N ARG A 158 4.00 -11.80 -13.19
CA ARG A 158 4.21 -12.55 -14.44
C ARG A 158 2.90 -12.85 -15.15
N GLU A 159 1.88 -13.28 -14.39
CA GLU A 159 0.53 -13.45 -14.94
C GLU A 159 -0.07 -12.11 -15.38
N PHE A 160 0.24 -11.05 -14.65
CA PHE A 160 -0.20 -9.69 -14.93
C PHE A 160 0.28 -9.20 -16.30
N TYR A 161 1.58 -9.24 -16.59
CA TYR A 161 2.07 -8.88 -17.93
C TYR A 161 1.50 -9.81 -19.01
N ARG A 162 1.45 -11.12 -18.78
CA ARG A 162 0.95 -12.07 -19.79
C ARG A 162 -0.52 -11.86 -20.15
N ASN A 163 -1.36 -11.52 -19.17
CA ASN A 163 -2.80 -11.49 -19.36
C ASN A 163 -3.33 -10.08 -19.69
N PHE A 164 -2.59 -9.01 -19.34
CA PHE A 164 -3.07 -7.62 -19.44
C PHE A 164 -2.26 -6.74 -20.37
N ASP A 165 -1.09 -7.18 -20.87
CA ASP A 165 -0.40 -6.53 -21.98
C ASP A 165 -1.14 -6.83 -23.28
N ILE A 166 -2.18 -6.05 -23.55
CA ILE A 166 -3.04 -6.18 -24.74
C ILE A 166 -2.27 -5.67 -25.96
N THR A 167 -1.43 -4.65 -25.78
CA THR A 167 -0.62 -4.09 -26.86
C THR A 167 0.55 -4.99 -27.30
N GLY A 168 1.01 -5.89 -26.42
CA GLY A 168 2.09 -6.84 -26.67
C GLY A 168 3.49 -6.20 -26.63
N ASP A 169 3.63 -5.00 -26.04
CA ASP A 169 4.89 -4.25 -26.02
C ASP A 169 5.73 -4.52 -24.76
N CYS A 170 5.33 -5.49 -23.95
CA CYS A 170 5.93 -5.87 -22.66
C CYS A 170 5.95 -4.73 -21.62
N HIS A 171 5.16 -3.68 -21.85
CA HIS A 171 4.88 -2.60 -20.92
C HIS A 171 3.38 -2.54 -20.67
N LEU A 172 2.98 -1.76 -19.67
CA LEU A 172 1.58 -1.56 -19.37
C LEU A 172 1.26 -0.09 -19.42
N ASN A 173 0.36 0.29 -20.33
CA ASN A 173 -0.22 1.62 -20.32
C ASN A 173 -1.26 1.74 -19.18
N TYR A 174 -1.71 2.97 -18.91
CA TYR A 174 -2.65 3.20 -17.81
C TYR A 174 -3.96 2.41 -17.91
N LYS A 175 -4.47 2.16 -19.12
CA LYS A 175 -5.73 1.40 -19.29
C LYS A 175 -5.54 -0.07 -18.92
N GLU A 176 -4.43 -0.66 -19.34
CA GLU A 176 -4.06 -2.04 -19.01
C GLU A 176 -3.78 -2.21 -17.52
N PHE A 177 -3.03 -1.28 -16.93
CA PHE A 177 -2.81 -1.23 -15.49
C PHE A 177 -4.14 -1.09 -14.73
N LYS A 178 -5.03 -0.19 -15.17
CA LYS A 178 -6.34 -0.01 -14.53
C LYS A 178 -7.19 -1.28 -14.60
N LEU A 179 -7.23 -1.95 -15.76
CA LEU A 179 -7.95 -3.19 -15.94
C LEU A 179 -7.48 -4.27 -14.97
N PHE A 180 -6.17 -4.39 -14.78
CA PHE A 180 -5.61 -5.29 -13.77
C PHE A 180 -6.06 -4.93 -12.35
N THR A 181 -6.04 -3.64 -11.98
CA THR A 181 -6.50 -3.28 -10.62
C THR A 181 -7.96 -3.65 -10.39
N ILE A 182 -8.82 -3.52 -11.42
CA ILE A 182 -10.22 -3.94 -11.37
C ILE A 182 -10.30 -5.45 -11.21
N PHE A 183 -9.58 -6.20 -12.04
CA PHE A 183 -9.59 -7.66 -12.01
C PHE A 183 -9.09 -8.25 -10.69
N THR A 184 -8.01 -7.69 -10.13
CA THR A 184 -7.47 -8.09 -8.82
C THR A 184 -8.51 -7.83 -7.73
N MET A 185 -9.20 -6.69 -7.78
CA MET A 185 -10.28 -6.38 -6.85
C MET A 185 -11.49 -7.30 -6.99
N ASP A 186 -11.90 -7.64 -8.21
CA ASP A 186 -13.03 -8.55 -8.45
C ASP A 186 -12.72 -9.95 -7.91
N LYS A 187 -11.53 -10.49 -8.22
CA LYS A 187 -11.04 -11.76 -7.64
C LYS A 187 -11.03 -11.73 -6.12
N TYR A 188 -10.65 -10.61 -5.52
CA TYR A 188 -10.68 -10.44 -4.07
C TYR A 188 -12.11 -10.45 -3.50
N GLN A 189 -13.03 -9.72 -4.13
CA GLN A 189 -14.44 -9.70 -3.71
C GLN A 189 -15.09 -11.08 -3.82
N GLU A 190 -14.73 -11.86 -4.84
CA GLU A 190 -15.18 -13.25 -4.98
C GLU A 190 -14.65 -14.13 -3.85
N LYS A 191 -13.35 -14.07 -3.54
CA LYS A 191 -12.76 -14.82 -2.41
C LYS A 191 -13.45 -14.51 -1.09
N GLN A 192 -13.67 -13.23 -0.78
CA GLN A 192 -14.40 -12.83 0.43
C GLN A 192 -15.83 -13.38 0.49
N LYS A 193 -16.53 -13.47 -0.64
CA LYS A 193 -17.89 -14.05 -0.68
C LYS A 193 -17.86 -15.54 -0.41
N VAL A 194 -16.84 -16.25 -0.88
CA VAL A 194 -16.67 -17.69 -0.63
C VAL A 194 -16.32 -17.94 0.84
N GLU A 195 -15.33 -17.23 1.37
CA GLU A 195 -14.90 -17.36 2.77
C GLU A 195 -16.05 -17.08 3.75
N LYS A 196 -16.84 -16.02 3.53
CA LYS A 196 -18.03 -15.73 4.35
C LYS A 196 -19.08 -16.83 4.31
N LYS A 197 -19.26 -17.49 3.16
CA LYS A 197 -20.22 -18.60 3.01
C LYS A 197 -19.72 -19.85 3.74
N GLU A 198 -18.43 -20.16 3.65
CA GLU A 198 -17.81 -21.29 4.35
C GLU A 198 -17.85 -21.08 5.88
N GLU A 199 -17.63 -19.86 6.36
CA GLU A 199 -17.75 -19.51 7.78
C GLU A 199 -19.18 -19.62 8.31
N GLN A 200 -20.16 -19.09 7.58
CA GLN A 200 -21.57 -19.23 7.95
C GLN A 200 -21.96 -20.71 8.06
N LYS A 201 -21.48 -21.53 7.12
CA LYS A 201 -21.69 -22.98 7.15
C LYS A 201 -21.03 -23.62 8.37
N ALA A 202 -19.78 -23.27 8.68
CA ALA A 202 -19.05 -23.80 9.84
C ALA A 202 -19.64 -23.36 11.20
N LEU A 203 -20.20 -22.14 11.28
CA LEU A 203 -20.91 -21.65 12.46
C LEU A 203 -22.21 -22.41 12.70
N LEU A 204 -23.00 -22.60 11.63
CA LEU A 204 -24.23 -23.40 11.69
C LEU A 204 -23.92 -24.84 12.13
N GLU A 205 -22.90 -25.48 11.56
CA GLU A 205 -22.49 -26.85 11.93
C GLU A 205 -22.08 -26.96 13.41
N LYS A 206 -21.49 -25.91 14.00
CA LYS A 206 -21.14 -25.88 15.43
C LYS A 206 -22.36 -25.68 16.33
N GLU A 207 -23.34 -24.88 15.92
CA GLU A 207 -24.60 -24.72 16.65
C GLU A 207 -25.38 -26.05 16.68
N TYR A 208 -25.51 -26.74 15.55
CA TYR A 208 -26.16 -28.06 15.50
C TYR A 208 -25.44 -29.12 16.35
N ALA A 209 -24.11 -29.04 16.48
CA ALA A 209 -23.31 -29.96 17.29
C ALA A 209 -23.33 -29.66 18.80
N THR A 210 -23.81 -28.48 19.23
CA THR A 210 -23.93 -28.11 20.65
C THR A 210 -25.35 -28.25 21.19
N GLU A 211 -26.35 -28.38 20.32
CA GLU A 211 -27.76 -28.66 20.66
C GLU A 211 -28.12 -30.16 20.65
N SER A 212 -27.16 -31.05 20.34
CA SER A 212 -27.30 -32.52 20.36
C SER A 212 -26.61 -33.16 21.57
#